data_AF-K2D615-F1
#
_entry.id   AF-K2D615-F1
#
_cell.length_a   1.000
_cell.length_b   1.000
_cell.length_c   1.000
_cell.angle_alpha   90.00
_cell.angle_beta   90.00
_cell.angle_gamma   90.00
#
_symmetry.space_group_name_H-M   'P 1'
#
loop_
_entity.id
_entity.type
_entity.pdbx_description
1 polymer ?
#
loop_
_entity_poly.entity_id
_entity_poly.type
_entity_poly.pdbx_seq_one_letter_code
_entity_poly.pdbx_strand_id
1 'polypeptide(L)'
;MATKKSKLLQALDYYWNRFWVNDARLKLIICGSASSWILKNIINNKGGLYNRVTQVVDLKPFTLAETKIFLEANGVNLSNSHILNLYMVFGGVPYYLSMIKKGLSAEQNIDQLCFRSRGRLFEEFDKLFSSLFNNTEIYIRIIKLLAEHRYGLGQSDVLKRCNISEGGRAVQWLRGARTSGFYYEPSVP
;
A
#
# COMPACT_ATOMS: atom_id res chain seq x y z
N MET A 1 12.16 16.72 -0.53
CA MET A 1 11.87 15.77 0.57
C MET A 1 12.54 16.28 1.84
N ALA A 2 11.79 16.41 2.93
CA ALA A 2 12.34 16.83 4.22
C ALA A 2 13.32 15.76 4.74
N THR A 3 14.60 16.12 4.82
CA THR A 3 15.64 15.20 5.33
C THR A 3 15.47 15.00 6.84
N LYS A 4 16.09 13.93 7.39
CA LYS A 4 16.06 13.63 8.84
C LYS A 4 16.49 14.81 9.74
N LYS A 5 17.18 15.83 9.19
CA LYS A 5 17.64 17.04 9.90
C LYS A 5 16.77 18.29 9.69
N SER A 6 15.67 18.19 8.94
CA SER A 6 14.85 19.37 8.57
C SER A 6 14.10 20.02 9.73
N LYS A 7 14.02 19.37 10.90
CA LYS A 7 13.20 19.80 12.05
C LYS A 7 11.73 20.11 11.71
N LEU A 8 11.23 19.58 10.58
CA LEU A 8 9.88 19.87 10.10
C LEU A 8 8.80 19.56 11.14
N LEU A 9 8.89 18.41 11.81
CA LEU A 9 7.94 18.04 12.86
C LEU A 9 7.99 19.00 14.06
N GLN A 10 9.16 19.53 14.41
CA GLN A 10 9.31 20.48 15.52
C GLN A 10 8.73 21.84 15.15
N ALA A 11 8.95 22.30 13.91
CA ALA A 11 8.32 23.51 13.41
C ALA A 11 6.80 23.35 13.35
N LEU A 12 6.32 22.21 12.83
CA LEU A 12 4.89 21.91 12.76
C LEU A 12 4.25 21.92 14.15
N ASP A 13 4.87 21.26 15.12
CA ASP A 13 4.45 21.25 16.52
C ASP A 13 4.36 22.67 17.10
N TYR A 14 5.42 23.48 16.93
CA TYR A 14 5.47 24.85 17.40
C TYR A 14 4.36 25.72 16.80
N TYR A 15 4.23 25.75 15.47
CA TYR A 15 3.24 26.61 14.81
C TYR A 15 1.81 26.14 15.07
N TRP A 16 1.58 24.82 15.10
CA TRP A 16 0.28 24.26 15.41
C TRP A 16 -0.20 24.71 16.79
N ASN A 17 0.61 24.51 17.83
CA ASN A 17 0.23 24.84 19.19
C ASN A 17 0.22 26.35 19.48
N ARG A 18 1.07 27.14 18.82
CA ARG A 18 1.19 28.58 19.10
C ARG A 18 0.18 29.44 18.34
N PHE A 19 -0.18 29.06 17.11
CA PHE A 19 -0.95 29.94 16.22
C PHE A 19 -2.18 29.27 15.63
N TRP A 20 -2.11 27.98 15.26
CA TRP A 20 -3.15 27.38 14.43
C TRP A 20 -4.25 26.66 15.21
N VAL A 21 -3.99 26.25 16.46
CA VAL A 21 -4.96 25.49 17.28
C VAL A 21 -6.30 26.21 17.46
N ASN A 22 -6.31 27.55 17.44
CA ASN A 22 -7.51 28.38 17.63
C ASN A 22 -8.03 29.02 16.33
N ASP A 23 -7.38 28.78 15.17
CA ASP A 23 -7.84 29.34 13.89
C ASP A 23 -8.74 28.33 13.17
N ALA A 24 -10.06 28.51 13.28
CA ALA A 24 -11.05 27.63 12.68
C ALA A 24 -10.97 27.55 11.13
N ARG A 25 -10.30 28.52 10.49
CA ARG A 25 -10.13 28.57 9.02
C ARG A 25 -9.01 27.66 8.54
N LEU A 26 -8.13 27.21 9.43
CA LEU A 26 -6.99 26.37 9.06
C LEU A 26 -7.33 24.89 9.26
N LYS A 27 -7.09 24.09 8.22
CA LYS A 27 -7.13 22.63 8.26
C LYS A 27 -5.81 22.09 7.75
N LEU A 28 -5.20 21.17 8.49
CA LEU A 28 -4.00 20.46 8.07
C LEU A 28 -4.38 19.04 7.65
N ILE A 29 -4.08 18.70 6.41
CA ILE A 29 -4.27 17.36 5.86
C ILE A 29 -2.88 16.78 5.65
N ILE A 30 -2.58 15.69 6.35
CA ILE A 30 -1.34 14.94 6.16
C ILE A 30 -1.69 13.68 5.38
N CYS A 31 -1.20 13.60 4.15
CA CYS A 31 -1.34 12.42 3.31
C CYS A 31 0.01 11.71 3.15
N GLY A 32 -0.02 10.39 3.09
CA GLY A 32 1.12 9.56 2.75
C GLY A 32 0.71 8.10 2.79
N SER A 33 1.53 7.22 2.22
CA SER A 33 1.36 5.78 2.45
C SER A 33 1.37 5.55 3.96
N ALA A 34 0.42 4.74 4.45
CA ALA A 34 0.14 4.47 5.87
C ALA A 34 1.32 3.77 6.54
N SER A 35 2.41 4.52 6.66
CA SER A 35 3.70 4.03 7.08
C SER A 35 3.74 4.03 8.59
N SER A 36 4.50 3.10 9.14
CA SER A 36 4.88 3.08 10.57
C SER A 36 5.41 4.44 11.03
N TRP A 37 5.92 5.27 10.12
CA TRP A 37 6.34 6.64 10.40
C TRP A 37 5.16 7.57 10.71
N ILE A 38 4.08 7.60 9.91
CA ILE A 38 2.90 8.45 10.18
C ILE A 38 2.25 8.01 11.49
N LEU A 39 2.09 6.71 11.67
CA LEU A 39 1.56 6.14 12.91
C LEU A 39 2.41 6.55 14.12
N LYS A 40 3.74 6.48 14.04
CA LYS A 40 4.63 6.81 15.17
C LYS A 40 4.75 8.31 15.43
N ASN A 41 4.86 9.13 14.39
CA ASN A 41 5.25 10.54 14.52
C ASN A 41 4.08 11.51 14.48
N ILE A 42 2.91 11.10 13.97
CA ILE A 42 1.71 11.95 13.91
C ILE A 42 0.62 11.39 14.82
N ILE A 43 0.21 10.14 14.62
CA ILE A 43 -0.94 9.56 15.32
C ILE A 43 -0.60 9.22 16.78
N ASN A 44 0.48 8.46 17.01
CA ASN A 44 0.96 8.03 18.32
C ASN A 44 2.08 8.95 18.85
N ASN A 45 2.09 10.21 18.41
CA ASN A 45 3.09 11.19 18.84
C ASN A 45 2.94 11.41 20.35
N LYS A 46 4.01 11.24 21.14
CA LYS A 46 3.99 11.48 22.60
C LYS A 46 4.42 12.91 22.99
N GLY A 47 4.72 13.76 22.01
CA GLY A 47 5.12 15.16 22.14
C GLY A 47 3.97 16.12 21.83
N GLY A 48 4.26 17.32 21.32
CA GLY A 48 3.25 18.40 21.25
C GLY A 48 2.18 18.23 20.16
N LEU A 49 2.30 17.25 19.26
CA LEU A 49 1.23 16.86 18.35
C LEU A 49 0.29 15.79 18.94
N TYR A 50 0.52 15.35 20.19
CA TYR A 50 -0.37 14.42 20.86
C TYR A 50 -1.81 14.96 20.91
N ASN A 51 -2.78 14.09 20.59
CA ASN A 51 -4.20 14.40 20.59
C ASN A 51 -4.61 15.60 19.69
N ARG A 52 -3.82 15.92 18.66
CA ARG A 52 -4.15 16.95 17.65
C ARG A 52 -4.81 16.42 16.39
N VAL A 53 -4.77 15.10 16.19
CA VAL A 53 -5.43 14.43 15.07
C VAL A 53 -6.92 14.35 15.35
N THR A 54 -7.72 15.03 14.52
CA THR A 54 -9.19 15.06 14.68
C THR A 54 -9.87 13.93 13.94
N GLN A 55 -9.33 13.51 12.80
CA GLN A 55 -9.88 12.48 11.92
C GLN A 55 -8.74 11.70 11.26
N VAL A 56 -8.92 10.39 11.11
CA VAL A 56 -8.03 9.52 10.36
C VAL A 56 -8.85 8.86 9.26
N VAL A 57 -8.48 9.11 8.01
CA VAL A 57 -9.11 8.49 6.85
C VAL A 57 -8.14 7.44 6.29
N ASP A 58 -8.52 6.18 6.42
CA ASP A 58 -7.76 5.06 5.87
C ASP A 58 -8.36 4.67 4.51
N LEU A 59 -7.66 5.04 3.43
CA LEU A 59 -8.10 4.74 2.07
C LEU A 59 -7.78 3.29 1.73
N LYS A 60 -8.81 2.45 1.67
CA LYS A 60 -8.72 1.07 1.21
C LYS A 60 -8.81 0.98 -0.32
N PRO A 61 -8.27 -0.08 -0.93
CA PRO A 61 -8.61 -0.42 -2.30
C PRO A 61 -10.13 -0.55 -2.46
N PHE A 62 -10.63 -0.25 -3.64
CA PHE A 62 -12.03 -0.43 -3.98
C PHE A 62 -12.46 -1.88 -3.81
N THR A 63 -13.71 -2.08 -3.41
CA THR A 63 -14.40 -3.36 -3.52
C THR A 63 -14.66 -3.69 -5.00
N LEU A 64 -15.08 -4.93 -5.29
CA LEU A 64 -15.50 -5.32 -6.63
C LEU A 64 -16.65 -4.43 -7.16
N ALA A 65 -17.59 -4.08 -6.28
CA ALA A 65 -18.71 -3.19 -6.62
C ALA A 65 -18.25 -1.76 -6.94
N GLU A 66 -17.38 -1.19 -6.12
CA GLU A 66 -16.81 0.14 -6.37
C GLU A 66 -15.90 0.15 -7.61
N THR A 67 -15.19 -0.95 -7.89
CA THR A 67 -14.39 -1.12 -9.11
C THR A 67 -15.27 -1.04 -10.35
N LYS A 68 -16.44 -1.68 -10.34
CA LYS A 68 -17.43 -1.56 -11.42
C LYS A 68 -17.86 -0.10 -11.62
N ILE A 69 -18.27 0.56 -10.55
CA ILE A 69 -18.70 1.97 -10.57
C ILE A 69 -17.58 2.87 -11.11
N PHE A 70 -16.34 2.64 -10.67
CA PHE A 70 -15.18 3.40 -11.12
C PHE A 70 -14.91 3.21 -12.62
N LEU A 71 -14.98 1.97 -13.13
CA LEU A 71 -14.78 1.70 -14.55
C LEU A 71 -15.89 2.32 -15.42
N GLU A 72 -17.14 2.20 -14.99
CA GLU A 72 -18.30 2.82 -15.65
C GLU A 72 -18.16 4.35 -15.70
N ALA A 73 -17.74 4.97 -14.61
CA ALA A 73 -17.48 6.41 -14.54
C ALA A 73 -16.34 6.86 -15.48
N ASN A 74 -15.41 5.98 -15.83
CA ASN A 74 -14.34 6.22 -16.81
C ASN A 74 -14.73 5.81 -18.25
N GLY A 75 -16.00 5.48 -18.49
CA GLY A 75 -16.51 5.09 -19.80
C GLY A 75 -16.06 3.68 -20.25
N VAL A 76 -15.67 2.82 -19.31
CA VAL A 76 -15.32 1.41 -19.56
C VAL A 76 -16.51 0.55 -19.15
N ASN A 77 -17.36 0.23 -20.14
CA ASN A 77 -18.51 -0.64 -19.93
C ASN A 77 -18.13 -2.08 -20.29
N LEU A 78 -17.92 -2.90 -19.26
CA LEU A 78 -17.56 -4.32 -19.38
C LEU A 78 -18.59 -5.20 -18.67
N SER A 79 -18.66 -6.47 -19.08
CA SER A 79 -19.49 -7.45 -18.38
C SER A 79 -18.97 -7.70 -16.96
N ASN A 80 -19.83 -8.16 -16.05
CA ASN A 80 -19.42 -8.48 -14.68
C ASN A 80 -18.27 -9.51 -14.64
N SER A 81 -18.24 -10.47 -15.57
CA SER A 81 -17.15 -11.46 -15.68
C SER A 81 -15.81 -10.79 -16.03
N HIS A 82 -15.82 -9.83 -16.96
CA HIS A 82 -14.62 -9.07 -17.31
C HIS A 82 -14.15 -8.18 -16.15
N ILE A 83 -15.09 -7.54 -15.44
CA ILE A 83 -14.77 -6.73 -14.26
C ILE A 83 -14.15 -7.60 -13.17
N LEU A 84 -14.69 -8.80 -12.95
CA LEU A 84 -14.11 -9.77 -12.01
C LEU A 84 -12.68 -10.16 -12.42
N ASN A 85 -12.43 -10.45 -13.71
CA ASN A 85 -11.09 -10.77 -14.21
C ASN A 85 -10.11 -9.62 -13.96
N LEU A 86 -10.51 -8.37 -14.27
CA LEU A 86 -9.70 -7.19 -13.99
C LEU A 86 -9.43 -7.04 -12.49
N TYR A 87 -10.45 -7.22 -11.65
CA TYR A 87 -10.32 -7.11 -10.20
C TYR A 87 -9.39 -8.19 -9.61
N MET A 88 -9.43 -9.42 -10.12
CA MET A 88 -8.52 -10.48 -9.66
C MET A 88 -7.05 -10.17 -9.98
N VAL A 89 -6.78 -9.48 -11.09
CA VAL A 89 -5.40 -9.16 -11.51
C VAL A 89 -4.90 -7.86 -10.88
N PHE A 90 -5.71 -6.81 -10.88
CA PHE A 90 -5.31 -5.47 -10.45
C PHE A 90 -5.73 -5.14 -9.01
N GLY A 91 -6.57 -5.97 -8.41
CA GLY A 91 -7.27 -5.65 -7.16
C GLY A 91 -8.21 -4.45 -7.34
N GLY A 92 -8.50 -3.80 -6.22
CA GLY A 92 -9.24 -2.54 -6.17
C GLY A 92 -8.37 -1.29 -6.26
N VAL A 93 -7.15 -1.36 -6.79
CA VAL A 93 -6.20 -0.24 -6.73
C VAL A 93 -6.55 0.78 -7.82
N PRO A 94 -7.01 2.00 -7.47
CA PRO A 94 -7.51 2.97 -8.47
C PRO A 94 -6.46 3.35 -9.52
N TYR A 95 -5.19 3.42 -9.11
CA TYR A 95 -4.08 3.72 -10.01
C TYR A 95 -3.97 2.71 -11.16
N TYR A 96 -4.02 1.40 -10.89
CA TYR A 96 -3.99 0.37 -11.93
C TYR A 96 -5.28 0.36 -12.76
N LEU A 97 -6.43 0.48 -12.10
CA LEU A 97 -7.74 0.51 -12.77
C LEU A 97 -7.87 1.70 -13.74
N SER A 98 -7.24 2.84 -13.45
CA SER A 98 -7.23 4.00 -14.34
C SER A 98 -6.52 3.78 -15.68
N MET A 99 -5.70 2.72 -15.79
CA MET A 99 -4.98 2.37 -17.01
C MET A 99 -5.78 1.50 -17.97
N ILE A 100 -6.94 1.00 -17.54
CA ILE A 100 -7.83 0.17 -18.35
C ILE A 100 -8.40 1.00 -19.49
N LYS A 101 -8.25 0.49 -20.71
CA LYS A 101 -8.74 1.14 -21.94
C LYS A 101 -10.11 0.61 -22.33
N LYS A 102 -11.00 1.54 -22.65
CA LYS A 102 -12.30 1.25 -23.27
C LYS A 102 -12.12 0.59 -24.63
N GLY A 103 -13.10 -0.25 -25.01
CA GLY A 103 -13.10 -0.96 -26.30
C GLY A 103 -12.21 -2.20 -26.36
N LEU A 104 -11.51 -2.53 -25.26
CA LEU A 104 -10.73 -3.76 -25.12
C LEU A 104 -11.41 -4.71 -24.12
N SER A 105 -11.26 -6.01 -24.32
CA SER A 105 -11.65 -7.00 -23.30
C SER A 105 -10.77 -6.90 -22.05
N ALA A 106 -11.16 -7.61 -20.99
CA ALA A 106 -10.33 -7.70 -19.78
C ALA A 106 -8.95 -8.29 -20.11
N GLU A 107 -8.93 -9.39 -20.86
CA GLU A 107 -7.74 -10.14 -21.26
C GLU A 107 -6.82 -9.30 -22.14
N GLN A 108 -7.39 -8.52 -23.07
CA GLN A 108 -6.62 -7.60 -23.91
C GLN A 108 -5.98 -6.47 -23.10
N ASN A 109 -6.68 -5.92 -22.10
CA ASN A 109 -6.11 -4.94 -21.18
C ASN A 109 -4.98 -5.56 -20.36
N ILE A 110 -5.20 -6.76 -19.80
CA ILE A 110 -4.22 -7.50 -19.02
C ILE A 110 -2.96 -7.78 -19.86
N ASP A 111 -3.11 -8.30 -21.08
CA ASP A 111 -2.00 -8.53 -22.03
C ASP A 111 -1.20 -7.24 -22.25
N GLN A 112 -1.89 -6.15 -22.63
CA GLN A 112 -1.22 -4.89 -22.96
C GLN A 112 -0.50 -4.27 -21.78
N LEU A 113 -1.04 -4.39 -20.57
CA LEU A 113 -0.48 -3.76 -19.37
C LEU A 113 0.64 -4.60 -18.76
N CYS A 114 0.46 -5.92 -18.67
CA CYS A 114 1.31 -6.80 -17.86
C CYS A 114 2.27 -7.67 -18.68
N PHE A 115 1.92 -8.05 -19.92
CA PHE A 115 2.65 -9.09 -20.65
C PHE A 115 3.41 -8.60 -21.89
N ARG A 116 3.22 -7.34 -22.28
CA ARG A 116 4.02 -6.70 -23.32
C ARG A 116 5.26 -6.06 -22.73
N SER A 117 6.39 -6.13 -23.43
CA SER A 117 7.66 -5.50 -23.01
C SER A 117 7.58 -3.98 -22.81
N ARG A 118 6.62 -3.31 -23.47
CA ARG A 118 6.31 -1.89 -23.28
C ARG A 118 5.06 -1.64 -22.43
N GLY A 119 4.52 -2.70 -21.82
CA GLY A 119 3.39 -2.63 -20.92
C GLY A 119 3.76 -1.85 -19.67
N ARG A 120 2.87 -0.96 -19.22
CA ARG A 120 3.16 -0.08 -18.07
C ARG A 120 3.41 -0.84 -16.79
N LEU A 121 2.84 -2.03 -16.65
CA LEU A 121 2.92 -2.85 -15.45
C LEU A 121 3.90 -4.03 -15.59
N PHE A 122 4.61 -4.14 -16.73
CA PHE A 122 5.55 -5.23 -17.01
C PHE A 122 6.67 -5.33 -15.96
N GLU A 123 7.23 -4.18 -15.54
CA GLU A 123 8.29 -4.09 -14.52
C GLU A 123 7.78 -3.57 -13.18
N GLU A 124 6.46 -3.47 -13.01
CA GLU A 124 5.88 -2.81 -11.82
C GLU A 124 6.22 -3.56 -10.54
N PHE A 125 6.25 -4.90 -10.58
CA PHE A 125 6.59 -5.69 -9.40
C PHE A 125 7.98 -5.32 -8.84
N ASP A 126 9.01 -5.28 -9.69
CA ASP A 126 10.37 -4.96 -9.25
C ASP A 126 10.54 -3.48 -8.89
N LYS A 127 9.91 -2.57 -9.64
CA LYS A 127 9.93 -1.12 -9.36
C LYS A 127 9.23 -0.78 -8.05
N LEU A 128 8.07 -1.37 -7.80
CA LEU A 128 7.32 -1.14 -6.58
C LEU A 128 8.12 -1.58 -5.36
N PHE A 129 8.63 -2.81 -5.35
CA PHE A 129 9.39 -3.31 -4.21
C PHE A 129 10.70 -2.56 -3.98
N SER A 130 11.41 -2.18 -5.04
CA SER A 130 12.65 -1.38 -4.92
C SER A 130 12.40 0.03 -4.40
N SER A 131 11.24 0.62 -4.67
CA SER A 131 10.87 1.93 -4.11
C SER A 131 10.45 1.87 -2.64
N LEU A 132 9.90 0.73 -2.20
CA LEU A 132 9.35 0.56 -0.84
C LEU A 132 10.38 0.05 0.16
N PHE A 133 11.34 -0.76 -0.28
CA PHE A 133 12.23 -1.49 0.61
C PHE A 133 13.71 -1.33 0.22
N ASN A 134 14.57 -1.06 1.20
CA ASN A 134 16.02 -1.05 0.97
C ASN A 134 16.60 -2.46 0.75
N ASN A 135 15.92 -3.51 1.23
CA ASN A 135 16.35 -4.91 1.17
C ASN A 135 15.38 -5.74 0.30
N THR A 136 15.08 -5.24 -0.89
CA THR A 136 14.06 -5.73 -1.83
C THR A 136 14.06 -7.24 -2.04
N GLU A 137 15.23 -7.84 -2.25
CA GLU A 137 15.36 -9.27 -2.56
C GLU A 137 14.72 -10.18 -1.50
N ILE A 138 14.86 -9.81 -0.22
CA ILE A 138 14.29 -10.58 0.88
C ILE A 138 12.77 -10.51 0.84
N TYR A 139 12.22 -9.31 0.62
CA TYR A 139 10.76 -9.11 0.52
C TYR A 139 10.19 -9.86 -0.68
N ILE A 140 10.82 -9.75 -1.85
CA ILE A 140 10.41 -10.49 -3.05
C ILE A 140 10.40 -12.00 -2.79
N ARG A 141 11.44 -12.53 -2.14
CA ARG A 141 11.53 -13.96 -1.82
C ARG A 141 10.41 -14.42 -0.89
N ILE A 142 10.09 -13.64 0.15
CA ILE A 142 8.97 -13.95 1.06
C ILE A 142 7.65 -13.95 0.29
N ILE A 143 7.39 -12.92 -0.51
CA ILE A 143 6.10 -12.79 -1.22
C ILE A 143 5.94 -13.87 -2.30
N LYS A 144 6.99 -14.19 -3.06
CA LYS A 144 6.96 -15.30 -4.02
C LYS A 144 6.68 -16.64 -3.32
N LEU A 145 7.35 -16.91 -2.21
CA LEU A 145 7.12 -18.13 -1.43
C LEU A 145 5.67 -18.22 -0.93
N LEU A 146 5.10 -17.13 -0.40
CA LEU A 146 3.72 -17.11 0.05
C LEU A 146 2.73 -17.28 -1.10
N ALA A 147 3.00 -16.69 -2.26
CA ALA A 147 2.15 -16.81 -3.45
C ALA A 147 2.03 -18.25 -3.97
N GLU A 148 3.06 -19.07 -3.75
CA GLU A 148 3.04 -20.50 -4.08
C GLU A 148 2.12 -21.33 -3.16
N HIS A 149 1.72 -20.79 -2.00
CA HIS A 149 1.01 -21.53 -0.95
C HIS A 149 -0.40 -20.95 -0.70
N ARG A 150 -1.41 -21.59 -1.29
CA ARG A 150 -2.82 -21.15 -1.22
C ARG A 150 -3.39 -21.00 0.19
N TYR A 151 -2.95 -21.83 1.14
CA TYR A 151 -3.47 -21.85 2.52
C TYR A 151 -2.56 -21.15 3.54
N GLY A 152 -1.55 -20.42 3.06
CA GLY A 152 -0.55 -19.80 3.92
C GLY A 152 0.53 -20.76 4.41
N LEU A 153 1.47 -20.22 5.18
CA LEU A 153 2.62 -20.93 5.75
C LEU A 153 2.86 -20.46 7.18
N GLY A 154 3.35 -21.37 8.03
CA GLY A 154 3.82 -21.02 9.36
C GLY A 154 5.02 -20.07 9.30
N GLN A 155 5.12 -19.15 10.25
CA GLN A 155 6.19 -18.14 10.26
C GLN A 155 7.59 -18.77 10.25
N SER A 156 7.80 -19.82 11.05
CA SER A 156 9.07 -20.57 11.10
C SER A 156 9.42 -21.20 9.75
N ASP A 157 8.43 -21.76 9.04
CA ASP A 157 8.62 -22.34 7.71
C ASP A 157 8.98 -21.29 6.67
N VAL A 158 8.35 -20.11 6.72
CA VAL A 158 8.69 -18.99 5.85
C VAL A 158 10.15 -18.59 6.05
N LEU A 159 10.58 -18.40 7.30
CA LEU A 159 11.95 -18.00 7.61
C LEU A 159 12.97 -19.05 7.15
N LYS A 160 12.70 -20.33 7.42
CA LYS A 160 13.56 -21.44 7.01
C LYS A 160 13.70 -21.52 5.49
N ARG A 161 12.59 -21.49 4.75
CA ARG A 161 12.60 -21.59 3.28
C ARG A 161 13.16 -20.35 2.59
N CYS A 162 13.04 -19.18 3.21
CA CYS A 162 13.68 -17.96 2.75
C CYS A 162 15.16 -17.84 3.19
N ASN A 163 15.73 -18.84 3.88
CA ASN A 163 17.08 -18.78 4.43
C ASN A 163 17.34 -17.52 5.29
N ILE A 164 16.37 -17.18 6.14
CA ILE A 164 16.42 -16.05 7.07
C ILE A 164 16.59 -16.60 8.48
N SER A 165 17.67 -16.19 9.16
CA SER A 165 17.86 -16.53 10.57
C SER A 165 16.78 -15.91 11.45
N GLU A 166 16.26 -16.69 12.40
CA GLU A 166 15.33 -16.19 13.40
C GLU A 166 15.97 -15.07 14.24
N GLY A 167 15.16 -14.07 14.59
CA GLY A 167 15.60 -12.94 15.40
C GLY A 167 14.91 -11.61 15.03
N GLY A 168 15.35 -10.53 15.66
CA GLY A 168 14.68 -9.22 15.55
C GLY A 168 14.57 -8.67 14.12
N ARG A 169 15.55 -8.93 13.25
CA ARG A 169 15.51 -8.51 11.84
C ARG A 169 14.46 -9.26 11.03
N ALA A 170 14.32 -10.57 11.26
CA ALA A 170 13.31 -11.39 10.60
C ALA A 170 11.89 -10.90 10.94
N VAL A 171 11.65 -10.61 12.22
CA VAL A 171 10.38 -10.03 12.69
C VAL A 171 10.12 -8.67 12.04
N GLN A 172 11.15 -7.83 11.88
CA GLN A 172 11.00 -6.53 11.21
C GLN A 172 10.62 -6.67 9.73
N TRP A 173 11.21 -7.61 8.99
CA TRP A 173 10.89 -7.83 7.59
C TRP A 173 9.47 -8.35 7.39
N LEU A 174 9.08 -9.36 8.16
CA LEU A 174 7.71 -9.88 8.14
C LEU A 174 6.70 -8.78 8.50
N ARG A 175 6.94 -8.05 9.59
CA ARG A 175 6.10 -6.92 9.99
C ARG A 175 6.04 -5.83 8.92
N GLY A 176 7.15 -5.53 8.25
CA GLY A 176 7.22 -4.55 7.17
C GLY A 176 6.35 -4.93 5.98
N ALA A 177 6.44 -6.18 5.51
CA ALA A 177 5.60 -6.69 4.43
C ALA A 177 4.12 -6.73 4.80
N ARG A 178 3.78 -7.17 6.03
CA ARG A 178 2.41 -7.18 6.54
C ARG A 178 1.82 -5.78 6.63
N THR A 179 2.55 -4.83 7.23
CA THR A 179 2.07 -3.45 7.41
C THR A 179 1.90 -2.74 6.07
N SER A 180 2.71 -3.12 5.07
CA SER A 180 2.57 -2.62 3.70
C SER A 180 1.42 -3.27 2.91
N GLY A 181 0.72 -4.25 3.51
CA GLY A 181 -0.46 -4.89 2.92
C GLY A 181 -0.17 -6.00 1.91
N PHE A 182 1.07 -6.50 1.83
CA PHE A 182 1.42 -7.55 0.85
C PHE A 182 0.99 -8.96 1.25
N TYR A 183 0.77 -9.19 2.55
CA TYR A 183 0.15 -10.42 3.04
C TYR A 183 -0.63 -10.14 4.32
N TYR A 184 -1.56 -11.03 4.65
CA TYR A 184 -2.29 -10.99 5.92
C TYR A 184 -1.93 -12.21 6.76
N GLU A 185 -1.95 -12.02 8.07
CA GLU A 185 -1.84 -13.08 9.05
C GLU A 185 -3.22 -13.21 9.68
N PRO A 186 -3.94 -14.34 9.49
CA PRO A 186 -5.23 -14.53 10.15
C PRO A 186 -5.00 -14.51 11.66
N SER A 187 -5.81 -13.72 12.37
CA SER A 187 -5.84 -13.77 13.83
C SER A 187 -6.21 -15.19 14.26
N VAL A 188 -5.38 -15.81 15.10
CA VAL A 188 -5.72 -17.07 15.76
C VAL A 188 -7.02 -16.83 16.52
N PRO A 189 -8.08 -17.64 16.31
CA PRO A 189 -9.33 -17.51 17.05
C PRO A 189 -9.13 -17.74 18.55
#